data_AF-U1PFR8-F1
#
_entry.id   AF-U1PFR8-F1
#
_cell.length_a   1.000
_cell.length_b   1.000
_cell.length_c   1.000
_cell.angle_alpha   90.00
_cell.angle_beta   90.00
_cell.angle_gamma   90.00
#
_symmetry.space_group_name_H-M   'P 1'
#
loop_
_entity.id
_entity.type
_entity.pdbx_description
1 polymer ?
#
loop_
_entity_poly.entity_id
_entity_poly.type
_entity_poly.pdbx_seq_one_letter_code
_entity_poly.pdbx_strand_id
1 'polypeptide(L)'
;MSQEDDMVSAIINSYRNSYRSLINVEPEAHYNHYGDRGVADLYIVHTEDRTTENEGAVFEVKADSAVQEATGANEIIRQYNRMRRNFFRYKERVVHTYCKFELCFVISERTVRHVCENFEMYASTSNSQINAKKEEGLLNTENVVFRLPDANNYTPAAFPIPKHVDSPSEWKEFLSKQSPKAVNKVSRILNSLGY
;
A
#
# COMPACT_ATOMS: atom_id res chain seq x y z
N MET A 1 4.30 21.02 -3.06
CA MET A 1 4.53 19.65 -2.58
C MET A 1 3.31 18.85 -3.01
N SER A 2 3.52 17.70 -3.65
CA SER A 2 2.40 16.89 -4.15
C SER A 2 1.70 16.18 -2.97
N GLN A 3 0.44 15.77 -3.14
CA GLN A 3 -0.24 14.95 -2.13
C GLN A 3 0.44 13.59 -1.91
N GLU A 4 1.22 13.13 -2.90
CA GLU A 4 1.99 11.89 -2.83
C GLU A 4 3.23 12.09 -1.96
N ASP A 5 3.94 13.22 -2.11
CA ASP A 5 5.08 13.60 -1.26
C ASP A 5 4.67 13.74 0.22
N ASP A 6 3.52 14.37 0.46
CA ASP A 6 2.93 14.52 1.79
C ASP A 6 2.62 13.15 2.41
N MET A 7 2.10 12.23 1.60
CA MET A 7 1.81 10.85 2.02
C MET A 7 3.10 10.07 2.32
N VAL A 8 4.11 10.15 1.45
CA VAL A 8 5.42 9.52 1.66
C VAL A 8 6.02 10.02 2.98
N SER A 9 6.01 11.33 3.20
CA SER A 9 6.49 11.95 4.44
C SER A 9 5.71 11.45 5.67
N ALA A 10 4.38 11.34 5.56
CA ALA A 10 3.54 10.82 6.63
C ALA A 10 3.86 9.35 6.95
N ILE A 11 4.04 8.49 5.93
CA ILE A 11 4.41 7.08 6.09
C ILE A 11 5.76 6.96 6.79
N ILE A 12 6.77 7.71 6.35
CA ILE A 12 8.11 7.69 6.97
C ILE A 12 8.02 8.05 8.46
N ASN A 13 7.36 9.15 8.79
CA ASN A 13 7.24 9.60 10.18
C ASN A 13 6.42 8.61 11.02
N SER A 14 5.39 8.02 10.44
CA SER A 14 4.61 6.97 11.06
C SER A 14 5.47 5.74 11.39
N TYR A 15 6.32 5.29 10.45
CA TYR A 15 7.27 4.21 10.70
C TYR A 15 8.28 4.56 11.80
N ARG A 16 8.80 5.80 11.84
CA ARG A 16 9.69 6.28 12.91
C ARG A 16 9.03 6.23 14.29
N ASN A 17 7.72 6.47 14.34
CA ASN A 17 6.96 6.47 15.59
C ASN A 17 6.56 5.07 16.05
N SER A 18 6.47 4.10 15.14
CA SER A 18 5.94 2.76 15.41
C SER A 18 6.98 1.66 15.54
N TYR A 19 8.22 1.92 15.11
CA TYR A 19 9.28 0.92 15.15
C TYR A 19 10.51 1.44 15.88
N ARG A 20 11.17 0.55 16.61
CA ARG A 20 12.39 0.81 17.37
C ARG A 20 13.52 1.36 16.52
N SER A 21 13.69 0.85 15.30
CA SER A 21 14.75 1.28 14.39
C SER A 21 14.33 1.17 12.94
N LEU A 22 14.58 2.25 12.20
CA LEU A 22 14.61 2.25 10.74
C LEU A 22 16.05 2.08 10.29
N ILE A 23 16.31 1.02 9.54
CA ILE A 23 17.64 0.68 9.02
C ILE A 23 17.88 1.47 7.74
N ASN A 24 16.85 1.57 6.90
CA ASN A 24 16.92 2.27 5.63
C ASN A 24 15.58 2.93 5.30
N VAL A 25 15.63 4.09 4.67
CA VAL A 25 14.48 4.84 4.18
C VAL A 25 14.89 5.48 2.85
N GLU A 26 14.28 5.03 1.76
CA GLU A 26 14.54 5.48 0.40
C GLU A 26 13.24 5.99 -0.22
N PRO A 27 12.97 7.30 -0.18
CA PRO A 27 12.01 7.92 -1.10
C PRO A 27 12.51 7.77 -2.54
N GLU A 28 11.60 7.58 -3.49
CA GLU A 28 11.95 7.39 -4.91
C GLU A 28 12.98 6.26 -5.12
N ALA A 29 12.71 5.10 -4.51
CA ALA A 29 13.58 3.94 -4.53
C ALA A 29 13.69 3.33 -5.95
N HIS A 30 14.79 3.63 -6.64
CA HIS A 30 15.07 3.13 -7.98
C HIS A 30 15.31 1.62 -8.02
N TYR A 31 14.86 0.97 -9.09
CA TYR A 31 15.21 -0.42 -9.42
C TYR A 31 15.45 -0.58 -10.92
N ASN A 32 16.34 -1.49 -11.30
CA ASN A 32 16.68 -1.73 -12.71
C ASN A 32 17.02 -3.20 -12.96
N HIS A 33 16.10 -3.96 -13.57
CA HIS A 33 16.37 -5.34 -13.93
C HIS A 33 16.31 -5.54 -15.45
N TYR A 34 17.44 -5.81 -16.11
CA TYR A 34 17.55 -6.05 -17.56
C TYR A 34 16.78 -5.05 -18.45
N GLY A 35 16.84 -3.76 -18.14
CA GLY A 35 16.14 -2.71 -18.91
C GLY A 35 14.74 -2.36 -18.38
N ASP A 36 14.20 -3.14 -17.44
CA ASP A 36 13.04 -2.76 -16.65
C ASP A 36 13.44 -1.82 -15.52
N ARG A 37 13.69 -0.56 -15.88
CA ARG A 37 13.87 0.53 -14.93
C ARG A 37 12.52 1.00 -14.40
N GLY A 38 12.49 1.31 -13.11
CA GLY A 38 11.38 1.98 -12.46
C GLY A 38 11.79 2.57 -11.12
N VAL A 39 10.82 3.19 -10.46
CA VAL A 39 10.97 3.87 -9.19
C VAL A 39 9.77 3.47 -8.36
N ALA A 40 9.99 2.98 -7.13
CA ALA A 40 8.94 2.88 -6.14
C ALA A 40 8.91 4.19 -5.34
N ASP A 41 7.74 4.67 -4.97
CA ASP A 41 7.62 5.96 -4.28
C ASP A 41 8.33 5.96 -2.92
N LEU A 42 8.35 4.80 -2.25
CA LEU A 42 9.04 4.64 -0.98
C LEU A 42 9.45 3.18 -0.74
N TYR A 43 10.64 3.00 -0.18
CA TYR A 43 11.09 1.75 0.41
C TYR A 43 11.63 2.00 1.82
N ILE A 44 11.19 1.18 2.78
CA ILE A 44 11.63 1.23 4.17
C ILE A 44 12.12 -0.15 4.58
N VAL A 45 13.26 -0.17 5.28
CA VAL A 45 13.73 -1.33 6.04
C VAL A 45 13.70 -0.98 7.50
N HIS A 46 13.07 -1.83 8.31
CA HIS A 46 12.91 -1.62 9.74
C HIS A 46 13.07 -2.93 10.51
N THR A 47 13.30 -2.83 11.81
CA THR A 47 13.31 -3.98 12.71
C THR A 47 12.01 -3.99 13.49
N GLU A 48 11.30 -5.13 13.50
CA GLU A 48 10.09 -5.27 14.30
C GLU A 48 10.46 -5.27 15.79
N ASP A 49 9.71 -4.54 16.63
CA ASP A 49 10.03 -4.35 18.06
C ASP A 49 10.18 -5.67 18.85
N ARG A 50 9.57 -6.74 18.37
CA ARG A 50 9.50 -8.05 19.02
C ARG A 50 10.52 -9.06 18.49
N THR A 51 11.27 -8.73 17.43
CA THR A 51 12.23 -9.65 16.80
C THR A 51 13.54 -8.92 16.48
N THR A 52 14.58 -9.68 16.10
CA THR A 52 15.80 -9.12 15.50
C THR A 52 15.78 -9.22 13.98
N GLU A 53 14.61 -9.53 13.40
CA GLU A 53 14.46 -9.69 11.97
C GLU A 53 14.17 -8.34 11.32
N ASN A 54 14.78 -8.15 10.15
CA ASN A 54 14.57 -6.93 9.36
C ASN A 54 13.46 -7.20 8.35
N GLU A 55 12.50 -6.28 8.29
CA GLU A 55 11.38 -6.32 7.37
C GLU A 55 11.48 -5.19 6.35
N GLY A 56 11.17 -5.52 5.09
CA GLY A 56 11.01 -4.56 4.00
C GLY A 56 9.57 -4.09 3.84
N ALA A 57 9.37 -2.84 3.48
CA ALA A 57 8.09 -2.32 3.04
C ALA A 57 8.28 -1.42 1.81
N VAL A 58 7.65 -1.79 0.69
CA VAL A 58 7.70 -1.06 -0.58
C VAL A 58 6.32 -0.49 -0.86
N PHE A 59 6.25 0.79 -1.20
CA PHE A 59 5.02 1.53 -1.39
C PHE A 59 4.97 2.14 -2.79
N GLU A 60 3.80 2.01 -3.41
CA GLU A 60 3.36 2.80 -4.55
C GLU A 60 2.22 3.69 -4.06
N VAL A 61 2.30 5.01 -4.21
CA VAL A 61 1.33 5.99 -3.75
C VAL A 61 0.58 6.57 -4.95
N LYS A 62 -0.75 6.74 -4.80
CA LYS A 62 -1.62 7.36 -5.80
C LYS A 62 -2.53 8.39 -5.15
N ALA A 63 -2.40 9.64 -5.58
CA ALA A 63 -3.28 10.73 -5.21
C ALA A 63 -4.30 11.07 -6.31
N ASP A 64 -5.07 12.15 -6.12
CA ASP A 64 -6.10 12.59 -7.07
C ASP A 64 -5.56 12.87 -8.47
N SER A 65 -4.36 13.46 -8.55
CA SER A 65 -3.68 13.75 -9.81
C SER A 65 -3.33 12.45 -10.55
N ALA A 66 -2.71 11.48 -9.87
CA ALA A 66 -2.35 10.21 -10.50
C ALA A 66 -3.58 9.41 -10.96
N VAL A 67 -4.67 9.42 -10.19
CA VAL A 67 -5.93 8.80 -10.61
C VAL A 67 -6.57 9.53 -11.79
N GLN A 68 -6.42 10.86 -11.88
CA GLN A 68 -6.93 11.66 -13.00
C GLN A 68 -6.13 11.43 -14.29
N GLU A 69 -4.81 11.30 -14.17
CA GLU A 69 -3.89 11.16 -15.30
C GLU A 69 -3.84 9.72 -15.82
N ALA A 70 -4.13 8.74 -14.96
CA ALA A 70 -4.22 7.36 -15.38
C ALA A 70 -5.37 7.14 -16.38
N THR A 71 -5.09 6.37 -17.42
CA THR A 71 -6.10 5.94 -18.41
C THR A 71 -7.15 4.98 -17.83
N GLY A 72 -6.94 4.50 -16.60
CA GLY A 72 -7.86 3.66 -15.84
C GLY A 72 -7.14 2.78 -14.81
N ALA A 73 -7.89 1.97 -14.07
CA ALA A 73 -7.33 1.10 -13.02
C ALA A 73 -6.27 0.10 -13.54
N ASN A 74 -6.41 -0.36 -14.79
CA ASN A 74 -5.44 -1.24 -15.43
C ASN A 74 -4.03 -0.64 -15.49
N GLU A 75 -3.93 0.67 -15.71
CA GLU A 75 -2.63 1.33 -15.79
C GLU A 75 -1.94 1.37 -14.42
N ILE A 76 -2.67 1.74 -13.37
CA ILE A 76 -2.17 1.77 -11.99
C ILE A 76 -1.77 0.35 -11.55
N ILE A 77 -2.63 -0.65 -11.79
CA ILE A 77 -2.34 -2.05 -11.47
C ILE A 77 -1.11 -2.56 -12.23
N ARG A 78 -0.95 -2.19 -13.51
CA ARG A 78 0.21 -2.55 -14.32
C ARG A 78 1.49 -1.93 -13.76
N GLN A 79 1.47 -0.66 -13.36
CA GLN A 79 2.61 0.02 -12.73
C GLN A 79 3.00 -0.70 -11.42
N TYR A 80 2.03 -0.91 -10.53
CA TYR A 80 2.22 -1.59 -9.26
C TYR A 80 2.78 -3.02 -9.42
N ASN A 81 2.21 -3.82 -10.33
CA ASN A 81 2.66 -5.19 -10.57
C ASN A 81 4.05 -5.24 -11.21
N ARG A 82 4.40 -4.26 -12.07
CA ARG A 82 5.75 -4.15 -12.64
C ARG A 82 6.77 -3.85 -11.55
N MET A 83 6.46 -2.93 -10.65
CA MET A 83 7.31 -2.62 -9.50
C MET A 83 7.53 -3.85 -8.63
N ARG A 84 6.45 -4.50 -8.18
CA ARG A 84 6.51 -5.74 -7.38
C ARG A 84 7.41 -6.81 -7.98
N ARG A 85 7.27 -7.06 -9.29
CA ARG A 85 8.02 -8.12 -9.98
C ARG A 85 9.52 -7.85 -10.03
N ASN A 86 9.91 -6.59 -10.13
CA ASN A 86 11.27 -6.21 -10.52
C ASN A 86 12.07 -5.54 -9.40
N PHE A 87 11.43 -5.06 -8.32
CA PHE A 87 12.08 -4.30 -7.26
C PHE A 87 13.30 -5.02 -6.68
N PHE A 88 13.14 -6.23 -6.14
CA PHE A 88 14.24 -7.01 -5.55
C PHE A 88 15.06 -7.82 -6.55
N ARG A 89 14.67 -7.87 -7.82
CA ARG A 89 15.50 -8.53 -8.86
C ARG A 89 16.73 -7.70 -9.23
N TYR A 90 16.84 -6.49 -8.69
CA TYR A 90 18.01 -5.65 -8.79
C TYR A 90 19.11 -6.14 -7.82
N LYS A 91 20.29 -6.44 -8.35
CA LYS A 91 21.41 -7.11 -7.63
C LYS A 91 21.93 -6.36 -6.39
N GLU A 92 21.53 -5.12 -6.18
CA GLU A 92 21.93 -4.30 -5.03
C GLU A 92 20.92 -4.31 -3.88
N ARG A 93 19.70 -4.85 -4.07
CA ARG A 93 18.68 -4.87 -3.02
C ARG A 93 18.74 -6.18 -2.22
N VAL A 94 18.80 -6.03 -0.90
CA VAL A 94 18.76 -7.16 0.03
C VAL A 94 17.32 -7.65 0.16
N VAL A 95 17.12 -8.95 -0.03
CA VAL A 95 15.85 -9.61 0.24
C VAL A 95 15.74 -9.85 1.74
N HIS A 96 14.77 -9.21 2.38
CA HIS A 96 14.46 -9.42 3.79
C HIS A 96 13.68 -10.71 4.01
N THR A 97 13.61 -11.25 5.24
CA THR A 97 12.79 -12.45 5.51
C THR A 97 11.32 -12.21 5.16
N TYR A 98 10.86 -10.98 5.40
CA TYR A 98 9.52 -10.51 5.10
C TYR A 98 9.56 -9.20 4.33
N CYS A 99 8.74 -9.09 3.28
CA CYS A 99 8.53 -7.82 2.57
C CYS A 99 7.06 -7.56 2.27
N LYS A 100 6.58 -6.41 2.70
CA LYS A 100 5.24 -5.91 2.39
C LYS A 100 5.26 -5.01 1.16
N PHE A 101 4.35 -5.24 0.22
CA PHE A 101 4.05 -4.32 -0.89
C PHE A 101 2.69 -3.68 -0.66
N GLU A 102 2.62 -2.35 -0.74
CA GLU A 102 1.37 -1.61 -0.62
C GLU A 102 1.12 -0.68 -1.82
N LEU A 103 -0.03 -0.83 -2.46
CA LEU A 103 -0.61 0.17 -3.34
C LEU A 103 -1.49 1.10 -2.50
N CYS A 104 -1.01 2.31 -2.25
CA CYS A 104 -1.55 3.28 -1.31
C CYS A 104 -2.31 4.39 -2.03
N PHE A 105 -3.62 4.47 -1.82
CA PHE A 105 -4.44 5.59 -2.27
C PHE A 105 -4.56 6.64 -1.17
N VAL A 106 -4.24 7.90 -1.50
CA VAL A 106 -4.52 9.05 -0.61
C VAL A 106 -6.03 9.23 -0.53
N ILE A 107 -6.61 9.26 0.68
CA ILE A 107 -8.08 9.31 0.83
C ILE A 107 -8.66 10.64 0.35
N SER A 108 -9.40 10.56 -0.75
CA SER A 108 -10.27 11.60 -1.32
C SER A 108 -11.55 10.94 -1.87
N GLU A 109 -12.53 11.75 -2.29
CA GLU A 109 -13.72 11.21 -2.97
C GLU A 109 -13.32 10.48 -4.26
N ARG A 110 -12.39 11.05 -5.04
CA ARG A 110 -12.00 10.52 -6.34
C ARG A 110 -11.25 9.20 -6.23
N THR A 111 -10.27 9.08 -5.34
CA THR A 111 -9.51 7.84 -5.19
C THR A 111 -10.40 6.72 -4.65
N VAL A 112 -11.29 7.03 -3.69
CA VAL A 112 -12.27 6.08 -3.16
C VAL A 112 -13.23 5.62 -4.25
N ARG A 113 -13.86 6.56 -4.98
CA ARG A 113 -14.74 6.27 -6.11
C ARG A 113 -14.04 5.39 -7.14
N HIS A 114 -12.82 5.76 -7.56
CA HIS A 114 -12.06 5.03 -8.56
C HIS A 114 -11.81 3.56 -8.16
N VAL A 115 -11.37 3.33 -6.93
CA VAL A 115 -11.11 1.96 -6.43
C VAL A 115 -12.42 1.17 -6.32
N CYS A 116 -13.51 1.79 -5.88
CA CYS A 116 -14.83 1.15 -5.78
C CYS A 116 -15.42 0.78 -7.16
N GLU A 117 -15.38 1.71 -8.13
CA GLU A 117 -15.85 1.46 -9.49
C GLU A 117 -15.04 0.38 -10.20
N ASN A 118 -13.78 0.16 -9.79
CA ASN A 118 -12.89 -0.85 -10.34
C ASN A 118 -12.60 -2.00 -9.34
N PHE A 119 -13.54 -2.27 -8.42
CA PHE A 119 -13.36 -3.19 -7.30
C PHE A 119 -12.76 -4.55 -7.70
N GLU A 120 -13.34 -5.20 -8.71
CA GLU A 120 -12.92 -6.56 -9.12
C GLU A 120 -11.46 -6.60 -9.58
N MET A 121 -10.99 -5.53 -10.22
CA MET A 121 -9.62 -5.42 -10.71
C MET A 121 -8.62 -5.29 -9.56
N TYR A 122 -8.90 -4.43 -8.58
CA TYR A 122 -8.04 -4.27 -7.40
C TYR A 122 -8.13 -5.49 -6.46
N ALA A 123 -9.30 -6.12 -6.35
CA ALA A 123 -9.48 -7.36 -5.59
C ALA A 123 -8.70 -8.53 -6.22
N SER A 124 -8.67 -8.66 -7.56
CA SER A 124 -7.87 -9.69 -8.23
C SER A 124 -6.35 -9.44 -8.08
N THR A 125 -5.92 -8.18 -7.99
CA THR A 125 -4.54 -7.81 -7.69
C THR A 125 -4.14 -8.25 -6.28
N SER A 126 -5.05 -8.08 -5.30
CA SER A 126 -4.85 -8.53 -3.91
C SER A 126 -4.96 -10.06 -3.77
N ASN A 127 -5.76 -10.73 -4.62
CA ASN A 127 -5.92 -12.18 -4.67
C ASN A 127 -4.87 -12.91 -5.51
N SER A 128 -3.94 -12.20 -6.15
CA SER A 128 -2.77 -12.84 -6.79
C SER A 128 -1.80 -13.49 -5.79
N GLN A 129 -2.18 -13.48 -4.50
CA GLN A 129 -1.65 -14.21 -3.33
C GLN A 129 -1.30 -15.70 -3.48
N ILE A 130 -1.37 -16.32 -4.66
CA ILE A 130 -1.01 -17.75 -4.84
C ILE A 130 0.09 -17.92 -5.89
N ASN A 131 0.97 -16.94 -6.03
CA ASN A 131 2.27 -17.13 -6.66
C ASN A 131 3.35 -16.32 -5.95
N ALA A 132 3.28 -16.24 -4.61
CA ALA A 132 4.49 -16.18 -3.81
C ALA A 132 5.28 -17.45 -4.12
N LYS A 133 6.01 -17.43 -5.23
CA LYS A 133 7.05 -18.42 -5.44
C LYS A 133 7.91 -18.33 -4.19
N LYS A 134 8.05 -19.46 -3.50
CA LYS A 134 9.20 -19.79 -2.64
C LYS A 134 10.50 -19.78 -3.47
N GLU A 135 10.68 -18.87 -4.41
CA GLU A 135 11.99 -18.58 -4.95
C GLU A 135 12.64 -17.75 -3.83
N GLU A 136 13.48 -18.43 -3.04
CA GLU A 136 14.44 -17.83 -2.11
C GLU A 136 13.93 -17.40 -0.71
N GLY A 137 12.84 -17.99 -0.20
CA GLY A 137 12.51 -17.90 1.23
C GLY A 137 11.91 -16.57 1.73
N LEU A 138 11.61 -15.63 0.83
CA LEU A 138 10.92 -14.38 1.12
C LEU A 138 9.42 -14.61 1.34
N LEU A 139 8.89 -14.20 2.49
CA LEU A 139 7.45 -14.06 2.71
C LEU A 139 7.00 -12.67 2.29
N ASN A 140 5.96 -12.56 1.45
CA ASN A 140 5.43 -11.27 1.02
C ASN A 140 3.93 -11.11 1.27
N THR A 141 3.52 -9.87 1.56
CA THR A 141 2.10 -9.47 1.57
C THR A 141 1.86 -8.35 0.58
N GLU A 142 0.66 -8.31 0.03
CA GLU A 142 0.29 -7.40 -1.05
C GLU A 142 -1.05 -6.79 -0.71
N ASN A 143 -1.06 -5.48 -0.45
CA ASN A 143 -2.26 -4.79 0.00
C ASN A 143 -2.57 -3.62 -0.93
N VAL A 144 -3.84 -3.49 -1.30
CA VAL A 144 -4.38 -2.22 -1.77
C VAL A 144 -4.96 -1.53 -0.54
N VAL A 145 -4.59 -0.27 -0.30
CA VAL A 145 -4.97 0.42 0.92
C VAL A 145 -5.32 1.88 0.68
N PHE A 146 -6.11 2.43 1.58
CA PHE A 146 -6.37 3.85 1.71
C PHE A 146 -5.63 4.42 2.91
N ARG A 147 -4.92 5.53 2.74
CA ARG A 147 -4.18 6.20 3.82
C ARG A 147 -4.55 7.68 3.94
N LEU A 148 -4.42 8.20 5.16
CA LEU A 148 -4.40 9.63 5.43
C LEU A 148 -2.94 10.10 5.45
N PRO A 149 -2.61 11.29 4.90
CA PRO A 149 -1.30 11.90 5.08
C PRO A 149 -1.16 12.47 6.51
N ASP A 150 -1.31 11.60 7.51
CA ASP A 150 -1.23 11.91 8.94
C ASP A 150 -0.22 10.96 9.57
N ALA A 151 0.94 11.48 9.98
CA ALA A 151 2.00 10.69 10.60
C ALA A 151 1.61 10.06 11.95
N ASN A 152 0.54 10.56 12.59
CA ASN A 152 -0.02 9.95 13.80
C ASN A 152 -1.04 8.85 13.47
N ASN A 153 -1.25 8.58 12.18
CA ASN A 153 -2.18 7.58 11.72
C ASN A 153 -1.47 6.47 10.95
N TYR A 154 -0.91 5.53 11.71
CA TYR A 154 -0.12 4.42 11.18
C TYR A 154 -0.95 3.40 10.39
N THR A 155 -2.16 3.13 10.86
CA THR A 155 -2.94 2.01 10.34
C THR A 155 -3.69 2.43 9.07
N PRO A 156 -3.45 1.80 7.91
CA PRO A 156 -4.24 2.06 6.71
C PRO A 156 -5.68 1.52 6.86
N ALA A 157 -6.57 1.97 5.97
CA ALA A 157 -7.82 1.27 5.68
C ALA A 157 -7.59 0.29 4.51
N ALA A 158 -7.56 -1.01 4.79
CA ALA A 158 -7.19 -2.04 3.81
C ALA A 158 -8.34 -2.43 2.86
N PHE A 159 -7.96 -2.85 1.65
CA PHE A 159 -8.85 -3.29 0.57
C PHE A 159 -8.39 -4.67 0.02
N PRO A 160 -9.30 -5.58 -0.41
CA PRO A 160 -10.76 -5.43 -0.39
C PRO A 160 -11.30 -5.37 1.04
N ILE A 161 -12.34 -4.56 1.22
CA ILE A 161 -13.24 -4.74 2.35
C ILE A 161 -13.69 -6.21 2.27
N PRO A 162 -13.59 -7.01 3.35
CA PRO A 162 -13.84 -8.44 3.29
C PRO A 162 -15.16 -8.73 2.59
N LYS A 163 -15.15 -9.66 1.64
CA LYS A 163 -16.33 -10.11 0.86
C LYS A 163 -17.46 -10.73 1.71
N HIS A 164 -17.36 -10.70 3.03
CA HIS A 164 -18.27 -11.30 4.00
C HIS A 164 -18.77 -10.28 5.00
N VAL A 165 -18.86 -9.02 4.59
CA VAL A 165 -19.45 -7.98 5.41
C VAL A 165 -20.85 -7.72 4.85
N ASP A 166 -21.76 -8.61 5.21
CA ASP A 166 -23.16 -8.62 4.76
C ASP A 166 -24.01 -7.66 5.63
N SER A 167 -23.42 -7.05 6.67
CA SER A 167 -24.09 -6.09 7.56
C SER A 167 -23.21 -4.95 8.09
N PRO A 168 -23.78 -3.76 8.41
CA PRO A 168 -23.09 -2.65 9.07
C PRO A 168 -22.45 -2.99 10.43
N SER A 169 -22.84 -4.10 11.05
CA SER A 169 -22.29 -4.65 12.30
C SER A 169 -20.95 -5.35 12.10
N GLU A 170 -20.81 -6.14 11.04
CA GLU A 170 -19.56 -6.82 10.66
C GLU A 170 -18.51 -5.81 10.17
N TRP A 171 -18.97 -4.70 9.57
CA TRP A 171 -18.15 -3.52 9.27
C TRP A 171 -17.44 -3.03 10.53
N LYS A 172 -18.15 -2.86 11.64
CA LYS A 172 -17.56 -2.32 12.89
C LYS A 172 -16.49 -3.24 13.47
N GLU A 173 -16.64 -4.56 13.38
CA GLU A 173 -15.67 -5.51 13.95
C GLU A 173 -14.38 -5.60 13.11
N PHE A 174 -14.48 -5.71 11.78
CA PHE A 174 -13.31 -5.68 10.90
C PHE A 174 -12.55 -4.34 11.01
N LEU A 175 -13.29 -3.25 11.02
CA LEU A 175 -12.75 -1.90 11.07
C LEU A 175 -12.23 -1.51 12.46
N SER A 176 -12.70 -2.13 13.54
CA SER A 176 -12.17 -1.91 14.89
C SER A 176 -10.69 -2.29 15.04
N LYS A 177 -10.19 -3.13 14.13
CA LYS A 177 -8.77 -3.54 14.04
C LYS A 177 -7.95 -2.65 13.12
N GLN A 178 -8.58 -1.67 12.46
CA GLN A 178 -7.95 -0.71 11.56
C GLN A 178 -8.07 0.71 12.11
N SER A 179 -7.34 1.68 11.54
CA SER A 179 -7.39 3.07 12.04
C SER A 179 -8.83 3.59 12.02
N PRO A 180 -9.38 4.07 13.15
CA PRO A 180 -10.69 4.69 13.17
C PRO A 180 -10.79 5.89 12.23
N LYS A 181 -9.73 6.70 12.08
CA LYS A 181 -9.76 7.93 11.26
C LYS A 181 -9.85 7.66 9.75
N ALA A 182 -8.91 6.89 9.21
CA ALA A 182 -8.87 6.54 7.79
C ALA A 182 -10.16 5.84 7.36
N VAL A 183 -10.56 4.83 8.14
CA VAL A 183 -11.80 4.10 7.93
C VAL A 183 -13.02 5.03 7.97
N ASN A 184 -13.19 5.82 9.02
CA ASN A 184 -14.35 6.71 9.14
C ASN A 184 -14.44 7.69 7.97
N LYS A 185 -13.29 8.16 7.47
CA LYS A 185 -13.26 9.04 6.29
C LYS A 185 -13.70 8.30 5.03
N VAL A 186 -13.17 7.09 4.78
CA VAL A 186 -13.59 6.25 3.65
C VAL A 186 -15.08 5.93 3.74
N SER A 187 -15.59 5.49 4.89
CA SER A 187 -17.02 5.19 5.09
C SER A 187 -17.93 6.40 4.84
N ARG A 188 -17.54 7.60 5.29
CA ARG A 188 -18.30 8.83 5.01
C ARG A 188 -18.36 9.13 3.52
N ILE A 189 -17.26 8.94 2.81
CA ILE A 189 -17.20 9.12 1.36
C ILE A 189 -18.11 8.10 0.68
N LEU A 190 -17.98 6.80 0.99
CA LEU A 190 -18.82 5.74 0.43
C LEU A 190 -20.32 6.06 0.58
N ASN A 191 -20.75 6.45 1.79
CA ASN A 191 -22.13 6.85 2.04
C ASN A 191 -22.58 8.04 1.17
N SER A 192 -21.71 9.03 0.96
CA SER A 192 -22.02 10.18 0.09
C SER A 192 -22.10 9.82 -1.40
N LEU A 193 -21.46 8.72 -1.79
CA LEU A 193 -21.44 8.20 -3.15
C LEU A 193 -22.60 7.23 -3.44
N GLY A 194 -23.33 6.80 -2.42
CA GLY A 194 -24.42 5.82 -2.55
C GLY A 194 -23.95 4.37 -2.62
N TYR A 195 -22.75 4.07 -2.10
CA TYR A 195 -22.28 2.70 -1.86
C TYR A 195 -22.71 2.18 -0.48
#